data_AF-A0A7Y3EAL8-F1
#
_entry.id   AF-A0A7Y3EAL8-F1
#
_cell.length_a   1.000
_cell.length_b   1.000
_cell.length_c   1.000
_cell.angle_alpha   90.00
_cell.angle_beta   90.00
_cell.angle_gamma   90.00
#
_symmetry.space_group_name_H-M   'P 1'
#
loop_
_entity.id
_entity.type
_entity.pdbx_description
1 polymer ?
#
loop_
_entity_poly.entity_id
_entity_poly.type
_entity_poly.pdbx_seq_one_letter_code
_entity_poly.pdbx_strand_id
1 'polypeptide(L)' 'MNLYSMLQKRDRDGTPVRVGVIGAGKFSSMFLCQAQFTPGLHIVGIAELSAQRAFEALETTGWGHD' A
#
# COMPACT_ATOMS: atom_id res chain seq x y z
N MET A 1 -10.66 -19.15 6.22
CA MET A 1 -9.46 -18.54 5.60
C MET A 1 -8.74 -17.73 6.70
N ASN A 2 -7.45 -17.96 6.97
CA ASN A 2 -6.71 -17.39 8.13
C ASN A 2 -5.70 -16.28 7.74
N LEU A 3 -5.72 -15.79 6.50
CA LEU A 3 -4.71 -14.88 5.95
C LEU A 3 -4.58 -13.58 6.75
N TYR A 4 -5.71 -13.01 7.21
CA TYR A 4 -5.69 -11.80 8.03
C TYR A 4 -4.97 -12.02 9.37
N SER A 5 -5.23 -13.15 10.04
CA SER A 5 -4.54 -13.53 11.27
C SER A 5 -3.04 -13.76 11.06
N MET A 6 -2.65 -14.30 9.90
CA MET A 6 -1.24 -14.47 9.53
C MET A 6 -0.54 -13.12 9.27
N LEU A 7 -1.24 -12.18 8.65
CA LEU A 7 -0.75 -10.81 8.44
C LEU A 7 -0.56 -10.07 9.77
N GLN A 8 -1.53 -10.15 10.69
CA GLN A 8 -1.37 -9.61 12.05
C GLN A 8 -0.18 -10.23 12.80
N LYS A 9 0.09 -11.52 12.61
CA LYS A 9 1.28 -12.16 13.21
C LYS A 9 2.57 -11.57 12.64
N ARG A 10 2.66 -11.41 11.30
CA ARG A 10 3.81 -10.79 10.64
C ARG A 10 4.05 -9.36 11.11
N ASP A 11 2.98 -8.59 11.31
CA ASP A 11 3.03 -7.24 11.85
C ASP A 11 3.69 -7.21 13.24
N ARG A 12 3.17 -8.04 14.17
CA ARG A 12 3.75 -8.17 15.52
C ARG A 12 5.19 -8.67 15.53
N ASP A 13 5.51 -9.59 14.62
CA ASP A 13 6.86 -10.18 14.52
C ASP A 13 7.84 -9.25 13.76
N GLY A 14 7.41 -8.07 13.30
CA GLY A 14 8.27 -7.15 12.53
C GLY A 14 8.68 -7.65 11.14
N THR A 15 7.93 -8.61 10.58
CA THR A 15 8.21 -9.26 9.28
C THR A 15 7.08 -9.05 8.25
N PRO A 16 6.69 -7.79 7.97
CA PRO A 16 5.56 -7.50 7.10
C PRO A 16 5.82 -7.97 5.67
N VAL A 17 4.74 -8.21 4.93
CA VAL A 17 4.79 -8.39 3.48
C VAL A 17 5.08 -7.03 2.85
N ARG A 18 6.18 -6.92 2.11
CA ARG A 18 6.57 -5.70 1.41
C ARG A 18 6.06 -5.74 -0.02
N VAL A 19 5.36 -4.69 -0.43
CA VAL A 19 4.70 -4.61 -1.73
C VAL A 19 5.22 -3.40 -2.49
N GLY A 20 5.73 -3.64 -3.69
CA GLY A 20 5.96 -2.58 -4.68
C GLY A 20 4.76 -2.50 -5.61
N VAL A 21 4.29 -1.29 -5.89
CA VAL A 21 3.17 -1.04 -6.80
C VAL A 21 3.72 -0.46 -8.10
N ILE A 22 3.27 -0.99 -9.25
CA ILE A 22 3.64 -0.47 -10.57
C ILE A 22 2.39 0.16 -11.18
N GLY A 23 2.47 1.45 -11.46
CA GLY A 23 1.36 2.28 -11.91
C GLY A 23 0.67 3.05 -10.78
N ALA A 24 0.21 4.25 -11.10
CA ALA A 24 -0.65 5.10 -10.25
C ALA A 24 -2.03 5.37 -10.91
N GLY A 25 -2.64 4.33 -11.47
CA GLY A 25 -3.97 4.38 -12.09
C GLY A 25 -5.10 3.85 -11.20
N LYS A 26 -6.28 3.62 -11.80
CA LYS A 26 -7.50 3.23 -11.07
C LYS A 26 -7.32 2.02 -10.14
N PHE A 27 -6.66 0.95 -10.63
CA PHE A 27 -6.51 -0.28 -9.85
C PHE A 27 -5.51 -0.14 -8.71
N SER A 28 -4.38 0.53 -8.94
CA SER A 28 -3.44 0.84 -7.86
C SER A 28 -4.10 1.74 -6.83
N SER A 29 -4.88 2.74 -7.22
CA SER A 29 -5.59 3.61 -6.27
C SER A 29 -6.61 2.82 -5.42
N MET A 30 -7.39 1.93 -6.03
CA MET A 30 -8.30 1.04 -5.28
C MET A 30 -7.55 0.15 -4.28
N PHE A 31 -6.40 -0.40 -4.69
CA PHE A 31 -5.56 -1.18 -3.81
C PHE A 31 -4.97 -0.35 -2.66
N LEU A 32 -4.41 0.82 -2.97
CA LEU A 32 -3.82 1.75 -1.99
C LEU A 32 -4.85 2.19 -0.95
N CYS A 33 -6.08 2.51 -1.34
CA CYS A 33 -7.15 2.85 -0.40
C CYS A 33 -7.37 1.78 0.68
N GLN A 34 -7.27 0.50 0.32
CA GLN A 34 -7.49 -0.61 1.25
C GLN A 34 -6.21 -1.05 1.98
N ALA A 35 -5.05 -0.93 1.31
CA ALA A 35 -3.77 -1.40 1.81
C ALA A 35 -3.39 -0.76 3.16
N GLN A 36 -3.70 0.52 3.36
CA GLN A 36 -3.39 1.25 4.61
C GLN A 36 -4.07 0.63 5.85
N PHE A 37 -5.20 -0.06 5.68
CA PHE A 37 -5.97 -0.69 6.75
C PHE A 37 -5.63 -2.17 6.94
N THR A 38 -4.54 -2.66 6.34
CA THR A 38 -4.16 -4.07 6.36
C THR A 38 -2.86 -4.24 7.16
N PRO A 39 -2.92 -4.57 8.46
CA PRO A 39 -1.74 -4.76 9.30
C PRO A 39 -0.78 -5.79 8.71
N GLY A 40 0.52 -5.58 8.81
CA GLY A 40 1.52 -6.49 8.25
C GLY A 40 1.66 -6.46 6.73
N LEU A 41 0.97 -5.55 6.03
CA LEU A 41 1.19 -5.23 4.62
C LEU A 41 1.80 -3.82 4.51
N HIS A 42 2.98 -3.72 3.89
CA HIS A 42 3.73 -2.47 3.80
C HIS A 42 4.00 -2.14 2.34
N ILE A 43 3.45 -1.02 1.87
CA ILE A 43 3.79 -0.45 0.58
C ILE A 43 5.17 0.21 0.68
N VAL A 44 6.15 -0.30 -0.06
CA VAL A 44 7.55 0.18 0.03
C VAL A 44 7.96 1.07 -1.13
N GLY A 45 7.12 1.20 -2.15
CA GLY A 45 7.36 2.09 -3.28
C GLY A 45 6.31 1.97 -4.36
N ILE A 46 6.18 3.06 -5.14
CA ILE A 46 5.35 3.14 -6.33
C ILE A 46 6.24 3.49 -7.51
N ALA A 47 6.21 2.69 -8.57
CA ALA A 47 6.87 2.96 -9.83
C ALA A 47 5.85 3.51 -10.82
N GLU A 48 6.04 4.74 -11.27
CA GLU A 48 5.15 5.42 -12.22
C GLU A 48 5.97 6.32 -13.17
N LEU A 49 5.50 6.51 -14.40
CA LEU A 49 6.17 7.34 -15.39
C LEU A 49 6.07 8.83 -15.07
N SER A 50 4.98 9.24 -14.40
CA SER A 50 4.78 10.61 -13.92
C SER A 50 4.76 10.65 -12.39
N ALA A 51 5.80 11.26 -11.80
CA ALA A 51 5.86 11.45 -10.35
C ALA A 51 4.64 12.22 -9.82
N GLN A 52 4.19 13.25 -10.54
CA GLN A 52 3.00 14.02 -10.17
C GLN A 52 1.75 13.14 -10.05
N ARG A 53 1.51 12.23 -11.00
CA ARG A 53 0.38 11.30 -10.93
C ARG A 53 0.47 10.35 -9.73
N ALA A 54 1.69 9.93 -9.37
CA ALA A 54 1.89 9.11 -8.17
C ALA A 54 1.53 9.88 -6.89
N PHE A 55 1.95 11.14 -6.77
CA PHE A 55 1.61 11.99 -5.63
C PHE A 55 0.10 12.25 -5.52
N GLU A 56 -0.56 12.63 -6.63
CA GLU A 56 -2.01 12.82 -6.67
C GLU A 56 -2.76 11.53 -6.25
N ALA A 57 -2.28 10.37 -6.70
CA ALA A 57 -2.84 9.09 -6.29
C ALA A 57 -2.64 8.80 -4.79
N LEU A 58 -1.48 9.12 -4.23
CA LEU A 58 -1.22 8.95 -2.80
C LEU A 58 -2.12 9.87 -1.95
N GLU A 59 -2.22 11.15 -2.30
CA GLU A 59 -3.09 12.12 -1.62
C GLU A 59 -4.56 11.68 -1.63
N THR A 60 -5.07 11.28 -2.80
CA THR A 60 -6.47 10.87 -2.96
C THR A 60 -6.81 9.54 -2.29
N THR A 61 -5.81 8.72 -1.97
CA THR A 61 -6.00 7.38 -1.38
C THR A 61 -5.67 7.32 0.11
N GLY A 62 -5.38 8.46 0.75
CA GLY A 62 -5.13 8.56 2.19
C GLY A 62 -3.67 8.34 2.61
N TRP A 63 -2.73 8.35 1.66
CA TRP A 63 -1.29 8.24 1.88
C TRP A 63 -0.56 9.58 1.78
N GLY A 64 -1.31 10.68 1.89
CA GLY A 64 -0.77 12.04 1.83
C GLY A 64 0.29 12.31 2.90
N HIS A 65 1.05 13.38 2.68
CA HIS A 65 2.17 13.76 3.53
C HIS A 65 1.76 13.99 5.00
N ASP A 66 2.52 13.38 5.92
CA ASP A 66 2.95 14.09 7.13
C ASP A 66 3.93 15.21 6.74
#